data_AF-A0A0W1DQW4-F1
#
_entry.id   AF-A0A0W1DQW4-F1
#
_cell.length_a   1.000
_cell.length_b   1.000
_cell.length_c   1.000
_cell.angle_alpha   90.00
_cell.angle_beta   90.00
_cell.angle_gamma   90.00
#
_symmetry.space_group_name_H-M   'P 1'
#
loop_
_entity.id
_entity.type
_entity.pdbx_description
1 polymer ?
#
loop_
_entity_poly.entity_id
_entity_poly.type
_entity_poly.pdbx_seq_one_letter_code
_entity_poly.pdbx_strand_id
1 'polypeptide(L)' 'MTAYRLARLDLMLRAIDLRQNGATYREIATALGRDDAARLSASDWKMSASRSFVVRLVRDGIAMMNGDYRKLLRIR' A
#
# COMPACT_ATOMS: atom_id res chain seq x y z
N MET A 1 -5.00 7.11 18.57
CA MET A 1 -4.77 6.34 17.34
C MET A 1 -5.31 4.93 17.54
N THR A 2 -6.08 4.34 16.62
CA THR A 2 -6.64 2.98 16.81
C THR A 2 -5.70 1.91 16.24
N ALA A 3 -5.81 0.67 16.71
CA ALA A 3 -5.01 -0.46 16.20
C ALA A 3 -5.13 -0.63 14.68
N TYR A 4 -6.33 -0.45 14.13
CA TYR A 4 -6.56 -0.47 12.68
C TYR A 4 -5.76 0.61 11.92
N ARG A 5 -5.71 1.84 12.47
CA ARG A 5 -4.94 2.93 11.85
C ARG A 5 -3.44 2.65 11.89
N LEU A 6 -2.92 2.07 12.98
CA LEU A 6 -1.52 1.67 13.07
C LEU A 6 -1.17 0.57 12.07
N ALA A 7 -1.96 -0.50 11.98
CA ALA A 7 -1.75 -1.56 11.00
C ALA A 7 -1.79 -1.03 9.56
N ARG A 8 -2.68 -0.07 9.28
CA ARG A 8 -2.73 0.56 7.96
C ARG A 8 -1.51 1.43 7.67
N LEU A 9 -0.97 2.14 8.66
CA LEU A 9 0.27 2.92 8.50
C LEU A 9 1.47 2.00 8.26
N ASP A 10 1.56 0.87 8.97
CA ASP A 10 2.60 -0.15 8.73
C ASP A 10 2.58 -0.65 7.28
N LEU A 11 1.40 -1.02 6.78
CA LEU A 11 1.22 -1.44 5.39
C LEU A 11 1.61 -0.34 4.39
N MET A 12 1.31 0.93 4.69
CA MET A 12 1.72 2.06 3.85
C MET A 12 3.23 2.21 3.81
N LEU A 13 3.91 2.14 4.96
CA LEU A 13 5.37 2.24 5.04
C LEU A 13 6.04 1.14 4.21
N ARG A 14 5.67 -0.12 4.44
CA ARG A 14 6.19 -1.26 3.67
C ARG A 14 5.95 -1.12 2.17
N ALA A 15 4.78 -0.61 1.77
CA ALA A 15 4.46 -0.39 0.36
C ALA A 15 5.31 0.71 -0.28
N ILE A 16 5.62 1.79 0.45
CA ILE A 16 6.51 2.87 -0.02
C ILE A 16 7.93 2.35 -0.16
N ASP A 17 8.45 1.63 0.83
CA ASP A 17 9.83 1.12 0.81
C ASP A 17 10.06 0.22 -0.41
N LEU A 18 9.13 -0.71 -0.66
CA LEU A 18 9.16 -1.56 -1.85
C LEU A 18 9.08 -0.74 -3.14
N ARG A 19 8.21 0.28 -3.17
CA ARG A 19 8.06 1.14 -4.35
C ARG A 19 9.31 1.96 -4.64
N GLN A 20 9.97 2.48 -3.61
CA GLN A 20 11.23 3.22 -3.74
C GLN A 20 12.36 2.30 -4.24
N ASN A 21 12.31 1.02 -3.88
CA ASN A 21 13.20 -0.03 -4.39
C ASN A 21 12.83 -0.52 -5.81
N GLY A 22 11.87 0.11 -6.48
CA GLY A 22 11.51 -0.20 -7.87
C GLY A 22 10.48 -1.32 -8.05
N ALA A 23 9.92 -1.85 -6.96
CA ALA A 23 8.92 -2.92 -7.05
C ALA A 23 7.66 -2.47 -7.79
N THR A 24 7.15 -3.35 -8.65
CA THR A 24 5.86 -3.19 -9.32
C THR A 24 4.70 -3.32 -8.32
N TYR A 25 3.54 -2.78 -8.65
CA TYR A 25 2.34 -2.93 -7.81
C TYR A 25 1.95 -4.40 -7.57
N ARG A 26 2.33 -5.30 -8.48
CA ARG A 26 2.05 -6.73 -8.37
C ARG A 26 2.97 -7.39 -7.34
N GLU A 27 4.26 -7.10 -7.41
CA GLU A 27 5.25 -7.55 -6.41
C GLU A 27 4.95 -6.99 -5.02
N ILE A 28 4.56 -5.71 -4.94
CA ILE A 28 4.13 -5.11 -3.67
C ILE A 28 2.91 -5.85 -3.11
N ALA A 29 1.93 -6.20 -3.94
CA ALA A 29 0.76 -6.96 -3.48
C ALA A 29 1.15 -8.33 -2.93
N THR A 30 1.98 -9.07 -3.67
CA THR A 30 2.48 -10.38 -3.23
C THR A 30 3.26 -10.27 -1.92
N ALA A 31 4.15 -9.29 -1.78
CA ALA A 31 4.94 -9.07 -0.55
C ALA A 31 4.07 -8.65 0.66
N LEU A 32 2.89 -8.08 0.43
CA LEU A 32 1.91 -7.72 1.46
C LEU A 32 0.90 -8.85 1.73
N GLY A 33 1.15 -10.07 1.26
CA GLY A 33 0.30 -11.25 1.52
C GLY A 33 -0.97 -11.31 0.66
N ARG A 34 -1.02 -10.60 -0.46
CA ARG A 34 -2.08 -10.74 -1.48
C ARG A 34 -1.66 -11.82 -2.47
N ASP A 35 -1.74 -13.08 -2.05
CA ASP A 35 -1.23 -14.22 -2.83
C ASP A 35 -1.95 -14.42 -4.17
N ASP A 36 -3.17 -13.89 -4.30
CA ASP A 36 -3.90 -13.85 -5.58
C ASP A 36 -3.12 -13.04 -6.63
N ALA A 37 -2.40 -11.98 -6.23
CA ALA A 37 -1.59 -11.19 -7.15
C ALA A 37 -0.53 -12.03 -7.86
N ALA A 38 0.02 -13.07 -7.24
CA ALA A 38 0.98 -13.95 -7.88
C ALA A 38 0.32 -14.85 -8.94
N ARG A 39 -0.92 -15.29 -8.69
CA ARG A 39 -1.61 -16.31 -9.49
C ARG A 39 -2.46 -15.75 -10.64
N LEU A 40 -2.92 -14.51 -10.55
CA LEU A 40 -3.82 -13.93 -11.55
C LEU A 40 -3.14 -13.77 -12.91
N SER A 41 -3.92 -13.91 -14.00
CA SER A 41 -3.45 -13.52 -15.33
C SER A 41 -3.19 -12.01 -15.39
N ALA A 42 -2.53 -11.52 -16.45
CA ALA A 42 -2.29 -10.09 -16.61
C ALA A 42 -3.61 -9.28 -16.71
N SER A 43 -4.62 -9.82 -17.40
CA SER A 43 -5.95 -9.21 -17.52
C SER A 43 -6.67 -9.18 -16.18
N ASP A 44 -6.68 -10.29 -15.45
CA ASP A 44 -7.40 -10.38 -14.18
C ASP A 44 -6.70 -9.52 -13.11
N TRP A 45 -5.36 -9.49 -13.11
CA TRP A 45 -4.59 -8.60 -12.25
C TRP A 45 -5.01 -7.14 -12.44
N LYS A 46 -5.18 -6.70 -13.70
CA LYS A 46 -5.56 -5.31 -14.02
C LYS A 46 -6.91 -4.92 -13.43
N MET A 47 -7.85 -5.87 -13.36
CA MET A 47 -9.20 -5.69 -12.83
C MET A 47 -9.35 -6.07 -11.35
N SER A 48 -8.29 -6.59 -10.71
CA SER A 48 -8.37 -7.15 -9.37
C SER A 48 -8.56 -6.10 -8.26
N ALA A 49 -9.24 -6.52 -7.21
CA ALA A 49 -9.34 -5.76 -5.96
C ALA A 49 -7.96 -5.57 -5.31
N SER A 50 -7.08 -6.58 -5.41
CA SER A 50 -5.72 -6.53 -4.87
C SER A 50 -4.86 -5.46 -5.52
N ARG A 51 -4.93 -5.30 -6.85
CA ARG A 51 -4.29 -4.18 -7.54
C ARG A 51 -4.82 -2.84 -7.06
N SER A 52 -6.15 -2.70 -7.03
CA SER A 52 -6.79 -1.45 -6.60
C SER A 52 -6.44 -1.08 -5.16
N PHE A 53 -6.37 -2.09 -4.28
CA PHE A 53 -5.94 -1.94 -2.89
C PHE A 53 -4.51 -1.41 -2.79
N VAL A 54 -3.55 -2.07 -3.45
CA VAL A 54 -2.13 -1.68 -3.37
C VAL A 54 -1.87 -0.33 -4.02
N VAL A 55 -2.51 -0.01 -5.14
CA VAL A 55 -2.37 1.31 -5.78
C VAL A 55 -2.82 2.41 -4.83
N ARG A 56 -3.96 2.24 -4.14
CA ARG A 56 -4.41 3.22 -3.13
C ARG A 56 -3.45 3.28 -1.95
N LEU A 57 -3.00 2.11 -1.46
CA LEU A 57 -2.07 2.03 -0.34
C LEU A 57 -0.77 2.79 -0.60
N VAL A 58 -0.16 2.61 -1.77
CA VAL A 58 1.06 3.33 -2.19
C VAL A 58 0.78 4.82 -2.35
N ARG A 59 -0.34 5.21 -2.98
CA ARG A 59 -0.72 6.63 -3.12
C ARG A 59 -0.88 7.32 -1.78
N ASP A 60 -1.61 6.70 -0.85
CA ASP A 60 -1.80 7.24 0.49
C ASP A 60 -0.46 7.32 1.23
N GLY A 61 0.41 6.33 1.03
CA GLY A 61 1.76 6.32 1.61
C GLY A 61 2.59 7.50 1.13
N ILE A 62 2.61 7.73 -0.18
CA ILE A 62 3.30 8.89 -0.78
C ILE A 62 2.73 10.21 -0.25
N ALA A 63 1.40 10.33 -0.12
CA ALA A 63 0.78 11.51 0.47
C ALA A 63 1.23 11.73 1.92
N MET A 64 1.26 10.65 2.72
CA MET A 64 1.74 10.66 4.10
C MET A 64 3.18 11.17 4.20
N MET A 65 4.07 10.65 3.35
CA MET A 65 5.47 11.09 3.23
C MET A 65 5.58 12.57 2.85
N ASN A 66 4.73 13.03 1.93
CA ASN A 66 4.76 14.39 1.37
C ASN A 66 4.01 15.45 2.20
N GLY A 67 3.83 15.22 3.50
CA GLY A 67 3.34 16.24 4.43
C GLY A 67 2.02 15.92 5.13
N ASP A 68 1.30 14.88 4.73
CA ASP A 68 0.09 14.44 5.42
C ASP A 68 0.39 13.79 6.77
N TYR A 69 1.64 13.39 7.05
CA TYR A 69 2.06 12.94 8.39
C TYR A 69 1.70 13.94 9.50
N ARG A 70 1.63 15.25 9.19
CA ARG A 70 1.21 16.29 10.14
C ARG A 70 -0.22 16.08 10.66
N LYS A 71 -1.07 15.38 9.92
CA LYS A 71 -2.42 14.99 10.36
C LYS A 71 -2.37 14.02 11.55
N LEU A 72 -1.33 13.20 11.66
CA LEU A 72 -1.11 12.31 12.80
C LEU A 72 -0.80 13.11 14.07
N LEU A 73 -0.15 14.27 13.92
CA LEU A 73 0.22 15.17 15.02
C LEU A 73 -0.92 16.09 15.45
N ARG A 74 -1.96 16.24 14.62
CA ARG A 74 -3.11 17.11 14.90
C ARG A 74 -4.16 16.45 15.82
N ILE A 75 -3.91 15.22 16.25
CA ILE A 75 -4.75 14.53 17.23
C ILE A 75 -4.30 15.00 18.62
N ARG A 76 -4.98 16.04 19.14
CA ARG A 76 -5.08 16.30 20.57
C ARG A 76 -6.44 15.83 21.05
#